data_AF-A0A821HVY0-F1
#
_entry.id   AF-A0A821HVY0-F1
#
_cell.length_a   1.000
_cell.length_b   1.000
_cell.length_c   1.000
_cell.angle_alpha   90.00
_cell.angle_beta   90.00
_cell.angle_gamma   90.00
#
_symmetry.space_group_name_H-M   'P 1'
#
loop_
_entity.id
_entity.type
_entity.pdbx_description
1 polymer ?
#
loop_
_entity_poly.entity_id
_entity_poly.type
_entity_poly.pdbx_seq_one_letter_code
_entity_poly.pdbx_strand_id
1 'polypeptide(L)' 'LDTNKIDYIDIDISDAKNSNEKEFLQRTLASFNQKMILPQIFNDDEYCCDFDGLVLAVESNTLKLVLKIDQENGTHRN' A
#
# COMPACT_ATOMS: atom_id res chain seq x y z
N LEU A 1 -7.81 -4.07 6.90
CA LEU A 1 -8.39 -2.82 6.35
C LEU A 1 -9.90 -2.78 6.62
N ASP A 2 -10.61 -3.91 6.50
CA ASP A 2 -12.04 -4.05 6.85
C ASP A 2 -12.44 -3.47 8.21
N THR A 3 -11.73 -3.85 9.28
CA THR A 3 -12.03 -3.37 10.65
C THR A 3 -12.00 -1.85 10.75
N ASN A 4 -11.14 -1.20 9.96
CA ASN A 4 -10.99 0.25 9.94
C ASN A 4 -11.87 0.94 8.88
N LYS A 5 -12.72 0.17 8.16
CA LYS A 5 -13.59 0.65 7.08
C LYS A 5 -12.82 1.43 6.00
N ILE A 6 -11.68 0.89 5.60
CA ILE A 6 -10.85 1.43 4.53
C ILE A 6 -11.12 0.59 3.28
N ASP A 7 -11.51 1.23 2.19
CA ASP A 7 -11.71 0.58 0.90
C ASP A 7 -10.37 0.15 0.30
N TYR A 8 -10.32 -1.06 -0.26
CA TYR A 8 -9.13 -1.61 -0.89
C TYR A 8 -9.51 -2.67 -1.94
N ILE A 9 -8.54 -3.02 -2.79
CA ILE A 9 -8.65 -4.15 -3.72
C ILE A 9 -7.55 -5.15 -3.42
N ASP A 10 -7.92 -6.44 -3.42
CA ASP A 10 -6.94 -7.53 -3.32
C ASP A 10 -6.47 -7.93 -4.72
N ILE A 11 -5.17 -7.80 -4.95
CA ILE A 11 -4.52 -8.17 -6.21
C ILE A 11 -3.70 -9.43 -5.97
N ASP A 12 -4.16 -10.56 -6.49
CA ASP A 12 -3.39 -11.81 -6.50
C ASP A 12 -2.35 -11.78 -7.63
N ILE A 13 -1.09 -11.49 -7.28
CA ILE A 13 0.03 -11.44 -8.23
C ILE A 13 0.48 -12.82 -8.74
N SER A 14 -0.10 -13.92 -8.23
CA SER A 14 0.13 -15.26 -8.77
C SER A 14 -0.72 -15.54 -10.02
N ASP A 15 -1.83 -14.80 -10.18
CA ASP A 15 -2.69 -14.88 -11.35
C ASP A 15 -2.01 -14.24 -12.58
N ALA A 16 -2.01 -14.96 -13.70
CA ALA A 16 -1.42 -14.50 -14.95
C ALA A 16 -2.08 -13.21 -15.47
N LYS A 17 -3.35 -12.96 -15.14
CA LYS A 17 -4.04 -11.71 -15.53
C LYS A 17 -3.43 -10.46 -14.88
N ASN A 18 -2.75 -10.64 -13.75
CA ASN A 18 -2.14 -9.58 -12.95
C ASN A 18 -0.61 -9.49 -13.19
N SER A 19 -0.14 -9.88 -14.38
CA SER A 19 1.29 -9.90 -14.70
C SER A 19 1.92 -8.51 -14.63
N ASN A 20 1.16 -7.47 -14.96
CA ASN A 20 1.63 -6.09 -14.96
C ASN A 20 1.85 -5.59 -13.52
N GLU A 21 0.93 -5.90 -12.62
CA GLU A 21 0.96 -5.57 -11.20
C GLU A 21 2.12 -6.32 -10.53
N LYS A 22 2.34 -7.59 -10.89
CA LYS A 22 3.51 -8.34 -10.45
C LYS A 22 4.81 -7.67 -10.87
N GLU A 23 4.92 -7.26 -12.13
CA GLU A 23 6.12 -6.62 -12.67
C GLU A 23 6.34 -5.23 -12.04
N PHE A 24 5.26 -4.46 -11.84
CA PHE A 24 5.28 -3.21 -11.10
C PHE A 24 5.80 -3.40 -9.67
N LEU A 25 5.24 -4.36 -8.93
CA LEU A 25 5.70 -4.70 -7.58
C LEU A 25 7.20 -5.07 -7.57
N GLN A 26 7.64 -5.93 -8.49
CA GLN A 26 9.05 -6.33 -8.60
C GLN A 26 9.98 -5.13 -8.83
N ARG A 27 9.63 -4.24 -9.76
CA ARG A 27 10.42 -3.03 -10.04
C ARG A 27 10.49 -2.10 -8.84
N THR A 28 9.36 -1.85 -8.20
CA THR A 28 9.29 -0.97 -7.03
C THR A 28 10.14 -1.50 -5.89
N LEU A 29 10.01 -2.78 -5.53
CA LEU A 29 10.79 -3.38 -4.46
C LEU A 29 12.29 -3.44 -4.78
N ALA A 30 12.66 -3.70 -6.03
CA ALA A 30 14.04 -3.65 -6.47
C ALA A 30 14.65 -2.25 -6.30
N SER A 31 13.87 -1.20 -6.55
CA SER A 31 14.32 0.20 -6.37
C SER A 31 14.59 0.54 -4.89
N PHE A 32 13.90 -0.11 -3.96
CA PHE A 32 14.12 0.00 -2.52
C PHE A 32 15.13 -1.02 -1.97
N ASN A 33 15.71 -1.87 -2.81
CA ASN A 33 16.52 -3.02 -2.41
C ASN A 33 15.82 -3.92 -1.37
N GLN A 34 14.50 -4.05 -1.48
CA GLN A 34 13.65 -4.87 -0.61
C GLN A 34 13.32 -6.21 -1.26
N LYS A 35 13.15 -7.23 -0.43
CA LYS A 35 12.70 -8.56 -0.89
C LYS A 35 11.19 -8.54 -1.13
N MET A 36 10.76 -9.27 -2.16
CA MET A 36 9.35 -9.53 -2.43
C MET A 36 8.76 -10.49 -1.40
N ILE A 37 8.18 -9.93 -0.33
CA ILE A 37 7.47 -10.66 0.72
C ILE A 37 6.03 -10.13 0.75
N LEU A 38 5.05 -10.93 0.36
CA LEU A 38 3.64 -10.52 0.41
C LEU A 38 3.08 -10.60 1.85
N PRO A 39 2.06 -9.80 2.19
CA PRO A 39 1.41 -8.75 1.39
C PRO A 39 2.24 -7.46 1.29
N GLN A 40 1.99 -6.68 0.25
CA GLN A 40 2.60 -5.36 -0.02
C GLN A 40 1.49 -4.38 -0.34
N ILE A 41 1.43 -3.26 0.39
CA ILE A 41 0.33 -2.30 0.30
C ILE A 41 0.76 -1.07 -0.49
N PHE A 42 -0.11 -0.69 -1.42
CA PHE A 42 0.00 0.48 -2.25
C PHE A 42 -1.28 1.31 -2.12
N ASN A 43 -1.13 2.62 -2.23
CA ASN A 43 -2.24 3.53 -2.50
C ASN A 43 -2.09 4.01 -3.93
N ASP A 44 -2.93 3.51 -4.83
CA ASP A 44 -2.76 3.61 -6.28
C ASP A 44 -1.34 3.16 -6.71
N ASP A 45 -0.55 4.07 -7.28
CA ASP A 45 0.82 3.80 -7.74
C ASP A 45 1.89 4.05 -6.67
N GLU A 46 1.50 4.44 -5.46
CA GLU A 46 2.43 4.78 -4.39
C GLU A 46 2.61 3.64 -3.39
N TYR A 47 3.85 3.19 -3.21
CA TYR A 47 4.17 2.23 -2.15
C TYR A 47 3.91 2.84 -0.76
N CYS A 48 3.20 2.09 0.08
CA CYS A 48 2.86 2.48 1.45
C CYS A 48 3.71 1.71 2.47
N CYS A 49 3.52 0.40 2.53
CA CYS A 49 4.18 -0.46 3.52
C CYS A 49 4.05 -1.95 3.17
N ASP A 50 4.82 -2.76 3.87
CA ASP A 50 4.66 -4.21 3.92
C ASP A 50 3.74 -4.62 5.10
N PHE A 51 3.64 -5.92 5.34
CA PHE A 51 2.84 -6.45 6.44
C PHE A 51 3.26 -5.91 7.82
N ASP A 52 4.56 -5.88 8.11
CA ASP A 52 5.07 -5.44 9.42
C ASP A 52 4.81 -3.95 9.62
N GLY A 53 5.00 -3.14 8.57
CA GLY A 53 4.63 -1.72 8.58
C GLY A 53 3.14 -1.50 8.80
N LEU A 54 2.28 -2.34 8.22
CA LEU A 54 0.83 -2.28 8.44
C LEU A 54 0.47 -2.58 9.90
N VAL A 55 1.04 -3.64 10.48
CA VAL A 55 0.81 -4.01 11.89
C VAL A 55 1.25 -2.86 12.80
N LEU A 56 2.45 -2.34 12.61
CA LEU A 56 2.97 -1.22 13.40
C LEU A 56 2.09 0.03 13.28
N ALA A 57 1.57 0.31 12.07
CA ALA A 57 0.70 1.47 11.84
C ALA A 57 -0.65 1.33 12.55
N VAL A 58 -1.20 0.10 12.63
CA VAL A 58 -2.40 -0.18 13.43
C VAL A 58 -2.10 0.01 14.92
N GLU A 59 -0.99 -0.57 15.42
CA GLU A 59 -0.60 -0.47 16.82
C GLU A 59 -0.32 0.97 17.26
N SER A 60 0.27 1.77 16.37
CA SER A 60 0.64 3.17 16.62
C SER A 60 -0.48 4.16 16.30
N ASN A 61 -1.65 3.68 15.85
CA ASN A 61 -2.76 4.50 15.37
C ASN A 61 -2.36 5.51 14.27
N THR A 62 -1.40 5.14 13.42
CA THR A 62 -0.90 5.93 12.27
C THR A 62 -1.30 5.33 10.92
N LEU A 63 -2.25 4.40 10.93
CA LEU A 63 -2.68 3.64 9.75
C LEU A 63 -2.99 4.53 8.54
N LYS A 64 -3.83 5.55 8.68
CA LYS A 64 -4.21 6.42 7.56
C LYS A 64 -3.05 7.24 6.99
N LEU A 65 -2.08 7.60 7.84
CA LEU A 65 -0.87 8.30 7.42
C LEU A 65 0.03 7.38 6.59
N VAL A 66 0.24 6.14 7.05
CA VAL A 66 1.06 5.15 6.33
C VAL A 66 0.40 4.76 5.00
N LEU A 67 -0.93 4.63 4.99
CA LEU A 67 -1.71 4.39 3.77
C LEU A 67 -1.88 5.64 2.89
N LYS A 68 -1.38 6.80 3.33
CA LYS A 68 -1.45 8.07 2.59
C LYS A 68 -2.88 8.52 2.24
N ILE A 69 -3.86 8.15 3.06
CA ILE A 69 -5.29 8.48 2.85
C ILE A 69 -5.61 9.90 3.31
N ASP A 70 -4.90 10.40 4.33
CA ASP A 70 -5.11 11.74 4.91
C ASP A 70 -4.13 12.80 4.37
N GLN A 71 -3.51 12.57 3.21
CA GLN A 71 -2.83 13.66 2.47
C GLN A 71 -3.93 14.55 1.90
N GLU A 72 -4.33 15.57 2.67
CA GLU A 72 -5.38 16.53 2.29
C GLU A 72 -5.21 16.97 0.83
N ASN A 73 -6.15 16.57 -0.03
CA ASN A 73 -6.54 17.39 -1.17
C ASN A 73 -6.73 18.81 -0.64
N GLY A 74 -5.89 19.73 -1.12
CA GLY A 74 -5.68 21.02 -0.52
C GLY A 74 -6.96 21.74 -0.10
N THR A 75 -6.97 22.18 1.16
CA THR A 75 -7.83 23.28 1.60
C THR A 75 -7.46 24.54 0.82
N HIS A 76 -7.98 24.71 -0.40
CA HIS A 76 -8.21 26.03 -0.96
C HIS A 76 -9.52 26.55 -0.36
N ARG A 77 -9.41 27.09 0.86
CA ARG A 77 -10.35 28.11 1.35
C ARG A 77 -9.88 29.44 0.77
N ASN A 78 -10.61 29.96 -0.21
CA ASN A 78 -10.72 31.39 -0.52
C ASN A 78 -12.18 31.69 -0.80
#